data_AF-A0A9E0BCP4-F1
#
_entry.id   AF-A0A9E0BCP4-F1
#
_cell.length_a   1.000
_cell.length_b   1.000
_cell.length_c   1.000
_cell.angle_alpha   90.00
_cell.angle_beta   90.00
_cell.angle_gamma   90.00
#
_symmetry.space_group_name_H-M   'P 1'
#
loop_
_entity.id
_entity.type
_entity.pdbx_description
1 polymer ?
#
loop_
_entity_poly.entity_id
_entity_poly.type
_entity_poly.pdbx_seq_one_letter_code
_entity_poly.pdbx_strand_id
1 'polypeptide(L)'
;MSILLRNFAFSAKEFKSIKSIVAAALLIALHTVLAVFVSIQVTPTLRISVSFLANCAIGYMFGPVMGFVCGGLGDLIQFVIKPTGAYFPGWTISAALAGFIYGLFFYGCNMKVAEKYDEQGQKKGILRIIDFKFLLRCAAALTIDTLLVNVLLGTYWCSIMYGKGFAFYLSIRFAKNMIQLPINIILTYYVLGFIKYINNKIYE
;
A
#
# COMPACT_ATOMS: atom_id res chain seq x y z
N MET A 1 -23.74 -10.41 10.48
CA MET A 1 -22.28 -10.21 10.41
C MET A 1 -22.00 -8.96 9.59
N SER A 2 -21.36 -7.93 10.15
CA SER A 2 -21.06 -6.70 9.38
C SER A 2 -20.17 -7.02 8.17
N ILE A 3 -20.26 -6.22 7.10
CA ILE A 3 -19.45 -6.39 5.87
C ILE A 3 -17.95 -6.48 6.21
N LEU A 4 -17.54 -5.74 7.23
CA LEU A 4 -16.17 -5.66 7.72
C LEU A 4 -15.74 -7.00 8.36
N LEU A 5 -16.50 -7.54 9.31
CA LEU A 5 -16.19 -8.84 9.93
C LEU A 5 -16.14 -9.99 8.90
N ARG A 6 -16.98 -9.92 7.86
CA ARG A 6 -16.94 -10.87 6.75
C ARG A 6 -15.62 -10.77 5.98
N ASN A 7 -15.19 -9.56 5.62
CA ASN A 7 -13.93 -9.33 4.91
C ASN A 7 -12.70 -9.82 5.69
N PHE A 8 -12.71 -9.67 7.02
CA PHE A 8 -11.65 -10.21 7.87
C PHE A 8 -11.64 -11.74 7.86
N ALA A 9 -12.82 -12.36 8.01
CA ALA A 9 -12.93 -13.82 8.00
C ALA A 9 -12.48 -14.43 6.66
N PHE A 10 -12.78 -13.78 5.53
CA PHE A 10 -12.29 -14.22 4.22
C PHE A 10 -10.79 -14.01 4.05
N SER A 11 -10.26 -12.85 4.43
CA SER A 11 -8.82 -12.59 4.38
C SER A 11 -8.02 -13.55 5.27
N ALA A 12 -8.55 -13.92 6.44
CA ALA A 12 -7.93 -14.93 7.29
C ALA A 12 -7.94 -16.34 6.66
N LYS A 13 -8.93 -16.66 5.83
CA LYS A 13 -8.98 -17.94 5.10
C LYS A 13 -7.92 -18.02 3.99
N GLU A 14 -7.44 -16.89 3.46
CA GLU A 14 -6.38 -16.87 2.46
C GLU A 14 -5.11 -17.56 2.96
N PHE A 15 -4.82 -17.54 4.27
CA PHE A 15 -3.70 -18.27 4.86
C PHE A 15 -3.81 -19.79 4.76
N LYS A 16 -5.00 -20.35 4.50
CA LYS A 16 -5.16 -21.79 4.29
C LYS A 16 -4.91 -22.19 2.83
N SER A 17 -4.90 -21.24 1.92
CA SER A 17 -4.67 -21.48 0.49
C SER A 17 -3.18 -21.39 0.18
N ILE A 18 -2.60 -22.50 -0.28
CA ILE A 18 -1.18 -22.55 -0.69
C ILE A 18 -0.93 -21.54 -1.81
N LYS A 19 -1.83 -21.43 -2.78
CA LYS A 19 -1.71 -20.48 -3.90
C LYS A 19 -1.63 -19.04 -3.41
N SER A 20 -2.45 -18.69 -2.42
CA SER A 20 -2.49 -17.35 -1.85
C SER A 20 -1.22 -17.03 -1.05
N ILE A 21 -0.70 -17.99 -0.29
CA ILE A 21 0.58 -17.84 0.41
C ILE A 21 1.74 -17.63 -0.57
N VAL A 22 1.82 -18.45 -1.62
CA VAL A 22 2.90 -18.36 -2.62
C VAL A 22 2.83 -17.01 -3.35
N ALA A 23 1.63 -16.58 -3.75
CA ALA A 23 1.46 -15.30 -4.41
C ALA A 23 1.79 -14.12 -3.48
N ALA A 24 1.40 -14.18 -2.20
CA ALA A 24 1.79 -13.19 -1.20
C ALA A 24 3.31 -13.14 -0.99
N ALA A 25 3.99 -14.30 -0.94
CA ALA A 25 5.44 -14.37 -0.82
C ALA A 25 6.16 -13.74 -2.04
N LEU A 26 5.67 -13.99 -3.26
CA LEU A 26 6.19 -13.35 -4.47
C LEU A 26 6.00 -11.82 -4.45
N LEU A 27 4.87 -11.34 -3.94
CA LEU A 27 4.62 -9.91 -3.81
C LEU A 27 5.47 -9.26 -2.71
N ILE A 28 5.77 -9.96 -1.62
CA ILE A 28 6.74 -9.51 -0.61
C ILE A 28 8.16 -9.46 -1.20
N ALA A 29 8.54 -10.45 -2.00
CA ALA A 29 9.81 -10.43 -2.71
C ALA A 29 9.89 -9.22 -3.65
N LEU A 30 8.83 -8.96 -4.42
CA LEU A 30 8.72 -7.77 -5.26
C LEU A 30 8.77 -6.47 -4.44
N HIS A 31 8.03 -6.38 -3.33
CA HIS A 31 8.08 -5.26 -2.39
C HIS A 31 9.53 -4.97 -1.99
N THR A 32 10.27 -6.01 -1.61
CA THR A 32 11.64 -5.89 -1.11
C THR A 32 12.60 -5.42 -2.20
N VAL A 33 12.50 -5.96 -3.41
CA VAL A 33 13.29 -5.50 -4.57
C VAL A 33 12.99 -4.03 -4.87
N LEU A 34 11.72 -3.65 -4.94
CA LEU A 34 11.32 -2.25 -5.16
C LEU A 34 11.84 -1.33 -4.05
N ALA A 35 11.86 -1.80 -2.81
CA ALA A 35 12.33 -1.02 -1.68
C ALA A 35 13.85 -0.85 -1.68
N VAL A 36 14.60 -1.83 -2.18
CA VAL A 36 16.07 -1.78 -2.24
C VAL A 36 16.57 -0.92 -3.40
N PHE A 37 15.99 -1.11 -4.59
CA PHE A 37 16.47 -0.50 -5.84
C PHE A 37 15.72 0.78 -6.24
N VAL A 38 14.42 0.87 -5.94
CA VAL A 38 13.56 2.01 -6.31
C VAL A 38 13.21 2.83 -5.07
N SER A 39 14.21 3.08 -4.23
CA SER A 39 14.11 4.00 -3.11
C SER A 39 15.17 5.10 -3.16
N ILE A 40 14.71 6.34 -2.96
CA ILE A 40 15.55 7.53 -2.88
C ILE A 40 15.54 8.00 -1.43
N GLN A 41 16.72 8.11 -0.84
CA GLN A 41 16.89 8.53 0.55
C GLN A 41 17.13 10.05 0.56
N VAL A 42 16.11 10.81 0.94
CA VAL A 42 16.15 12.28 0.94
C VAL A 42 16.86 12.79 2.21
N THR A 43 16.69 12.07 3.32
CA THR A 43 17.30 12.39 4.62
C THR A 43 17.63 11.07 5.32
N PRO A 44 18.59 11.00 6.28
CA PRO A 44 18.89 9.77 7.01
C PRO A 44 17.66 9.09 7.65
N THR A 45 16.64 9.88 8.00
CA THR A 45 15.37 9.41 8.59
C THR A 45 14.20 9.40 7.61
N LEU A 46 14.39 9.89 6.38
CA LEU A 46 13.32 10.09 5.40
C LEU A 46 13.64 9.40 4.07
N ARG A 47 12.90 8.31 3.81
CA ARG A 47 12.96 7.54 2.57
C ARG A 47 11.69 7.77 1.73
N ILE A 48 11.87 7.85 0.41
CA ILE A 48 10.79 7.72 -0.58
C ILE A 48 11.00 6.40 -1.28
N SER A 49 10.01 5.52 -1.27
CA SER A 49 10.07 4.23 -1.95
C SER A 49 8.78 3.97 -2.72
N VAL A 50 8.90 3.25 -3.83
CA VAL A 50 7.77 2.77 -4.63
C VAL A 50 7.23 1.43 -4.11
N SER A 51 7.89 0.84 -3.11
CA SER A 51 7.54 -0.44 -2.49
C SER A 51 6.13 -0.51 -1.92
N PHE A 52 5.54 0.62 -1.51
CA PHE A 52 4.16 0.66 -1.00
C PHE A 52 3.14 0.13 -2.02
N LEU A 53 3.43 0.23 -3.33
CA LEU A 53 2.54 -0.29 -4.37
C LEU A 53 2.37 -1.81 -4.28
N ALA A 54 3.41 -2.53 -3.87
CA ALA A 54 3.30 -3.97 -3.62
C ALA A 54 2.43 -4.26 -2.38
N ASN A 55 2.51 -3.43 -1.34
CA ASN A 55 1.62 -3.56 -0.17
C ASN A 55 0.15 -3.24 -0.55
N CYS A 56 -0.07 -2.25 -1.42
CA CYS A 56 -1.40 -1.99 -1.98
C CYS A 56 -1.92 -3.19 -2.77
N ALA A 57 -1.08 -3.85 -3.58
CA ALA A 57 -1.42 -5.04 -4.33
C ALA A 57 -1.82 -6.21 -3.42
N ILE A 58 -1.04 -6.47 -2.37
CA ILE A 58 -1.33 -7.51 -1.37
C ILE A 58 -2.66 -7.21 -0.67
N GLY A 59 -2.89 -5.97 -0.25
CA GLY A 59 -4.14 -5.56 0.39
C GLY A 59 -5.36 -5.72 -0.52
N TYR A 60 -5.21 -5.39 -1.82
CA TYR A 60 -6.25 -5.57 -2.82
C TYR A 60 -6.60 -7.05 -3.06
N MET A 61 -5.58 -7.91 -3.16
CA MET A 61 -5.77 -9.34 -3.51
C MET A 61 -6.16 -10.21 -2.31
N PHE A 62 -5.50 -10.06 -1.17
CA PHE A 62 -5.62 -10.99 -0.04
C PHE A 62 -6.28 -10.38 1.21
N GLY A 63 -6.52 -9.07 1.19
CA GLY A 63 -7.31 -8.38 2.21
C GLY A 63 -6.54 -7.92 3.46
N PRO A 64 -7.26 -7.46 4.49
CA PRO A 64 -6.67 -6.75 5.63
C PRO A 64 -5.75 -7.61 6.51
N VAL A 65 -6.08 -8.89 6.73
CA VAL A 65 -5.30 -9.74 7.65
C VAL A 65 -3.99 -10.15 6.99
N MET A 66 -4.05 -10.61 5.73
CA MET A 66 -2.87 -10.89 4.93
C MET A 66 -2.04 -9.63 4.69
N GLY A 67 -2.68 -8.49 4.39
CA GLY A 67 -2.01 -7.19 4.24
C GLY A 67 -1.25 -6.77 5.50
N PHE A 68 -1.82 -6.96 6.68
CA PHE A 68 -1.16 -6.68 7.96
C PHE A 68 0.12 -7.50 8.14
N VAL A 69 0.01 -8.83 7.98
CA VAL A 69 1.14 -9.74 8.18
C VAL A 69 2.22 -9.51 7.13
N CYS A 70 1.84 -9.42 5.85
CA CYS A 70 2.79 -9.22 4.76
C CYS A 70 3.47 -7.84 4.82
N GLY A 71 2.76 -6.80 5.28
CA GLY A 71 3.34 -5.47 5.49
C GLY A 71 4.43 -5.48 6.56
N GLY A 72 4.17 -6.15 7.69
CA GLY A 72 5.16 -6.32 8.75
C GLY A 72 6.35 -7.20 8.31
N LEU A 73 6.08 -8.34 7.66
CA LEU A 73 7.14 -9.22 7.15
C LEU A 73 7.99 -8.54 6.08
N GLY A 74 7.38 -7.75 5.19
CA GLY A 74 8.08 -7.00 4.15
C GLY A 74 9.08 -6.00 4.73
N ASP A 75 8.75 -5.33 5.83
CA ASP A 75 9.66 -4.43 6.55
C ASP A 75 10.82 -5.19 7.20
N LEU A 76 10.54 -6.30 7.89
CA LEU A 76 11.58 -7.13 8.52
C LEU A 76 12.57 -7.66 7.49
N ILE A 77 12.07 -8.23 6.38
CA ILE A 77 12.90 -8.79 5.32
C ILE A 77 13.73 -7.68 4.65
N GLN A 78 13.10 -6.53 4.39
CA GLN A 78 13.82 -5.37 3.85
C GLN A 78 14.94 -4.92 4.78
N PHE A 79 14.69 -4.86 6.09
CA PHE A 79 15.68 -4.45 7.07
C PHE A 79 16.86 -5.42 7.12
N VAL A 80 16.61 -6.72 7.04
CA VAL A 80 17.66 -7.75 6.98
C VAL A 80 18.56 -7.59 5.75
N ILE A 81 17.97 -7.27 4.58
CA ILE A 81 18.73 -7.14 3.33
C ILE A 81 19.48 -5.80 3.23
N LYS A 82 18.83 -4.70 3.60
CA LYS A 82 19.40 -3.35 3.54
C LYS A 82 19.14 -2.63 4.85
N PRO A 83 19.97 -2.87 5.88
CA PRO A 83 19.80 -2.22 7.16
C PRO A 83 20.06 -0.73 6.99
N THR A 84 19.02 0.08 7.12
CA THR A 84 19.14 1.54 7.02
C THR A 84 18.66 2.19 8.31
N GLY A 85 19.63 2.57 9.14
CA GLY A 85 19.39 3.06 10.49
C GLY A 85 19.30 1.93 11.52
N ALA A 86 19.07 2.31 12.77
CA ALA A 86 18.84 1.36 13.85
C ALA A 86 17.48 0.66 13.69
N TYR A 87 17.44 -0.65 13.93
CA TYR A 87 16.18 -1.38 13.98
C TYR A 87 15.32 -0.81 15.11
N PHE A 88 14.06 -0.52 14.81
CA PHE A 88 13.09 -0.12 15.81
C PHE A 88 11.74 -0.79 15.50
N PRO A 89 11.19 -1.61 16.42
CA PRO A 89 9.97 -2.37 16.19
C PRO A 89 8.76 -1.53 15.77
N GLY A 90 8.72 -0.25 16.15
CA GLY A 90 7.64 0.65 15.74
C GLY A 90 7.57 0.88 14.23
N TRP A 91 8.68 0.77 13.48
CA TRP A 91 8.65 0.83 12.02
C TRP A 91 7.93 -0.38 11.42
N THR A 92 8.17 -1.57 11.96
CA THR A 92 7.48 -2.79 11.55
C THR A 92 5.99 -2.75 11.88
N ILE A 93 5.61 -2.20 13.05
CA ILE A 93 4.20 -2.00 13.40
C ILE A 93 3.53 -1.00 12.45
N SER A 94 4.22 0.10 12.12
CA SER A 94 3.75 1.06 11.12
C SER A 94 3.54 0.40 9.75
N ALA A 95 4.48 -0.44 9.29
CA ALA A 95 4.37 -1.14 8.02
C ALA A 95 3.21 -2.16 8.00
N ALA A 96 3.01 -2.89 9.09
CA ALA A 96 1.88 -3.79 9.25
C ALA A 96 0.54 -3.02 9.23
N LEU A 97 0.48 -1.87 9.91
CA LEU A 97 -0.71 -1.02 9.93
C LEU A 97 -1.02 -0.43 8.54
N ALA A 98 0.00 -0.03 7.78
CA ALA A 98 -0.16 0.43 6.41
C ALA A 98 -0.79 -0.66 5.52
N GLY A 99 -0.23 -1.89 5.58
CA GLY A 99 -0.77 -3.04 4.84
C GLY A 99 -2.21 -3.38 5.24
N PHE A 100 -2.54 -3.22 6.51
CA PHE A 100 -3.91 -3.38 7.01
C PHE A 100 -4.87 -2.31 6.47
N ILE A 101 -4.48 -1.03 6.50
CA ILE A 101 -5.28 0.08 5.94
C ILE A 101 -5.56 -0.17 4.46
N TYR A 102 -4.54 -0.54 3.69
CA TYR A 102 -4.71 -0.85 2.27
C TYR A 102 -5.66 -2.04 2.07
N GLY A 103 -5.53 -3.10 2.87
CA GLY A 103 -6.46 -4.23 2.82
C GLY A 103 -7.89 -3.88 3.22
N LEU A 104 -8.12 -2.97 4.17
CA LEU A 104 -9.47 -2.52 4.52
C LEU A 104 -10.16 -1.76 3.37
N PHE A 105 -9.40 -0.89 2.69
CA PHE A 105 -9.97 -0.02 1.66
C PHE A 105 -10.04 -0.66 0.28
N PHE A 106 -9.14 -1.59 -0.04
CA PHE A 106 -9.03 -2.17 -1.38
C PHE A 106 -9.67 -3.55 -1.49
N TYR A 107 -9.82 -4.30 -0.40
CA TYR A 107 -10.39 -5.64 -0.46
C TYR A 107 -11.87 -5.66 -0.82
N GLY A 108 -12.24 -6.56 -1.73
CA GLY A 108 -13.62 -6.68 -2.22
C GLY A 108 -14.09 -5.46 -3.03
N CYS A 109 -13.17 -4.61 -3.51
CA CYS A 109 -13.51 -3.48 -4.35
C CYS A 109 -13.71 -3.89 -5.80
N ASN A 110 -14.95 -3.77 -6.28
CA ASN A 110 -15.27 -3.78 -7.71
C ASN A 110 -14.84 -2.45 -8.35
N MET A 111 -13.56 -2.31 -8.65
CA MET A 111 -13.07 -1.26 -9.55
C MET A 111 -13.65 -1.53 -10.95
N LYS A 112 -14.31 -0.58 -11.58
CA LYS A 112 -14.68 -0.74 -12.99
C LYS A 112 -13.41 -0.59 -13.83
N VAL A 113 -12.96 -1.68 -14.46
CA VAL A 113 -11.88 -1.56 -15.45
C VAL A 113 -12.48 -0.78 -16.59
N ALA A 114 -11.93 0.38 -16.87
CA ALA A 114 -12.43 1.15 -17.97
C ALA A 114 -11.99 0.55 -19.29
N GLU A 115 -12.98 0.04 -20.01
CA GLU A 115 -12.81 -0.36 -21.39
C GLU A 115 -12.49 0.88 -22.22
N LYS A 116 -11.39 0.81 -22.97
CA LYS A 116 -10.94 1.87 -23.89
C LYS A 116 -11.92 2.08 -25.05
N TYR A 117 -12.79 1.12 -25.30
CA TYR A 117 -13.77 1.10 -26.39
C TYR A 117 -15.14 0.75 -25.81
N ASP A 118 -16.19 1.39 -26.30
CA ASP A 118 -17.57 0.93 -26.05
C ASP A 118 -17.82 -0.42 -26.76
N GLU A 119 -18.87 -1.15 -26.35
CA GLU A 119 -19.36 -2.36 -27.04
C GLU A 119 -19.62 -2.13 -28.55
N GLN A 120 -19.75 -0.87 -28.97
CA GLN A 120 -19.93 -0.42 -30.36
C GLN A 120 -18.63 0.07 -31.06
N GLY A 121 -17.45 -0.15 -30.47
CA GLY A 121 -16.15 0.19 -31.10
C GLY A 121 -15.77 1.68 -31.09
N GLN A 122 -16.54 2.54 -30.41
CA GLN A 122 -16.28 3.97 -30.27
C GLN A 122 -15.28 4.24 -29.13
N LYS A 123 -14.32 5.16 -29.35
CA LYS A 123 -13.37 5.60 -28.29
C LYS A 123 -14.14 6.33 -27.18
N LYS A 124 -14.14 5.77 -25.97
CA LYS A 124 -14.67 6.45 -24.78
C LYS A 124 -13.78 7.65 -24.42
N GLY A 125 -14.39 8.79 -24.11
CA GLY A 125 -13.67 9.97 -23.61
C GLY A 125 -12.94 9.67 -22.29
N ILE A 126 -11.75 10.24 -22.11
CA ILE A 126 -10.83 9.99 -20.96
C ILE A 126 -11.54 10.11 -19.60
N LEU A 127 -12.47 11.06 -19.45
CA LEU A 127 -13.22 11.28 -18.20
C LEU A 127 -14.20 10.14 -17.86
N ARG A 128 -14.68 9.38 -18.85
CA ARG A 128 -15.56 8.20 -18.62
C ARG A 128 -14.77 6.93 -18.29
N ILE A 129 -13.46 6.94 -18.50
CA ILE A 129 -12.53 5.83 -18.22
C ILE A 129 -12.07 5.87 -16.74
N ILE A 130 -12.26 6.99 -16.04
CA ILE A 130 -11.81 7.11 -14.66
C ILE A 130 -12.95 6.69 -13.73
N ASP A 131 -12.74 5.62 -12.96
CA ASP A 131 -13.65 5.23 -11.88
C ASP A 131 -13.42 6.18 -10.69
N PHE A 132 -14.13 7.31 -10.69
CA PHE A 132 -14.04 8.32 -9.64
C PHE A 132 -14.30 7.75 -8.23
N LYS A 133 -15.15 6.72 -8.11
CA LYS A 133 -15.43 6.07 -6.82
C LYS A 133 -14.22 5.30 -6.33
N PHE A 134 -13.52 4.62 -7.23
CA PHE A 134 -12.28 3.93 -6.90
C PHE A 134 -11.12 4.90 -6.63
N LEU A 135 -10.98 5.95 -7.44
CA LEU A 135 -9.99 7.01 -7.22
C LEU A 135 -10.15 7.66 -5.84
N LEU A 136 -11.40 7.97 -5.44
CA LEU A 136 -11.69 8.53 -4.11
C LEU A 136 -11.33 7.56 -2.99
N ARG A 137 -11.51 6.25 -3.18
CA ARG A 137 -11.07 5.22 -2.22
C ARG A 137 -9.55 5.16 -2.11
N CYS A 138 -8.83 5.20 -3.23
CA CYS A 138 -7.37 5.30 -3.23
C CYS A 138 -6.89 6.55 -2.51
N ALA A 139 -7.51 7.70 -2.79
CA ALA A 139 -7.22 8.96 -2.11
C ALA A 139 -7.46 8.86 -0.60
N ALA A 140 -8.61 8.32 -0.17
CA ALA A 140 -8.92 8.14 1.24
C ALA A 140 -7.92 7.20 1.94
N ALA A 141 -7.65 6.03 1.35
CA ALA A 141 -6.74 5.04 1.91
C ALA A 141 -5.32 5.60 2.08
N LEU A 142 -4.79 6.23 1.04
CA LEU A 142 -3.45 6.80 1.04
C LEU A 142 -3.35 8.03 1.94
N THR A 143 -4.40 8.84 2.04
CA THR A 143 -4.43 9.98 2.98
C THR A 143 -4.43 9.50 4.42
N ILE A 144 -5.26 8.50 4.75
CA ILE A 144 -5.33 7.93 6.10
C ILE A 144 -3.99 7.29 6.47
N ASP A 145 -3.42 6.47 5.60
CA ASP A 145 -2.09 5.89 5.80
C ASP A 145 -1.02 6.98 5.97
N THR A 146 -1.03 7.99 5.11
CA THR A 146 -0.04 9.08 5.15
C THR A 146 -0.13 9.87 6.46
N LEU A 147 -1.33 10.21 6.91
CA LEU A 147 -1.50 10.99 8.14
C LEU A 147 -1.25 10.15 9.39
N LEU A 148 -1.83 8.95 9.49
CA LEU A 148 -1.72 8.11 10.68
C LEU A 148 -0.35 7.43 10.78
N VAL A 149 0.10 6.78 9.70
CA VAL A 149 1.30 5.95 9.73
C VAL A 149 2.55 6.78 9.46
N ASN A 150 2.56 7.53 8.36
CA ASN A 150 3.79 8.20 7.92
C ASN A 150 4.08 9.49 8.70
N VAL A 151 3.06 10.28 9.01
CA VAL A 151 3.19 11.54 9.75
C VAL A 151 3.11 11.30 11.26
N LEU A 152 1.99 10.82 11.81
CA LEU A 152 1.84 10.71 13.27
C LEU A 152 2.76 9.65 13.89
N LEU A 153 2.59 8.38 13.52
CA LEU A 153 3.42 7.29 14.05
C LEU A 153 4.89 7.50 13.69
N GLY A 154 5.18 7.85 12.43
CA GLY A 154 6.55 8.12 11.99
C GLY A 154 7.25 9.24 12.76
N THR A 155 6.54 10.32 13.10
CA THR A 155 7.09 11.40 13.95
C THR A 155 7.25 10.94 15.39
N TYR A 156 6.28 10.22 15.92
CA TYR A 156 6.32 9.67 17.27
C TYR A 156 7.54 8.76 17.49
N TRP A 157 7.80 7.84 16.55
CA TRP A 157 8.99 6.98 16.58
C TRP A 157 10.29 7.77 16.48
N CYS A 158 10.36 8.76 15.57
CA CYS A 158 11.52 9.64 15.49
C CYS A 158 11.76 10.42 16.79
N SER A 159 10.70 10.88 17.45
CA SER A 159 10.82 11.59 18.73
C SER A 159 11.37 10.71 19.84
N ILE A 160 11.01 9.43 19.86
CA ILE A 160 11.54 8.45 20.82
C ILE A 160 13.01 8.13 20.52
N MET A 161 13.36 7.90 19.24
CA MET A 161 14.70 7.47 18.84
C MET A 161 15.75 8.58 18.87
N TYR A 162 15.38 9.82 18.51
CA TYR A 162 16.32 10.92 18.29
C TYR A 162 16.17 12.07 19.30
N GLY A 163 15.20 11.97 20.22
CA GLY A 163 15.21 12.67 21.50
C GLY A 163 14.90 14.17 21.51
N LYS A 164 15.05 14.94 20.42
CA LYS A 164 14.71 16.38 20.39
C LYS A 164 14.26 16.85 19.01
N GLY A 165 13.03 17.37 18.92
CA GLY A 165 12.49 18.02 17.71
C GLY A 165 11.22 17.41 17.10
N PHE A 166 10.21 17.03 17.92
CA PHE A 166 8.93 16.49 17.41
C PHE A 166 8.32 17.37 16.31
N ALA A 167 8.23 18.69 16.54
CA ALA A 167 7.68 19.64 15.58
C ALA A 167 8.50 19.74 14.28
N PHE A 168 9.84 19.59 14.37
CA PHE A 168 10.74 19.58 13.22
C PHE A 168 10.57 18.32 12.36
N TYR A 169 10.51 17.14 12.99
CA TYR A 169 10.24 15.90 12.26
C TYR A 169 8.83 15.87 11.67
N LEU A 170 7.85 16.43 12.38
CA LEU A 170 6.48 16.54 11.91
C LEU A 170 6.41 17.40 10.66
N SER A 171 6.98 18.60 10.67
CA SER A 171 6.89 19.54 9.55
C SER A 171 7.55 18.98 8.29
N ILE A 172 8.74 18.37 8.43
CA ILE A 172 9.46 17.74 7.30
C ILE A 172 8.66 16.55 6.74
N ARG A 173 8.18 15.66 7.61
CA ARG A 173 7.39 14.49 7.18
C ARG A 173 6.08 14.93 6.53
N PHE A 174 5.39 15.91 7.11
CA PHE A 174 4.14 16.44 6.59
C PHE A 174 4.33 17.05 5.20
N ALA A 175 5.30 17.95 5.02
CA ALA A 175 5.55 18.62 3.75
C ALA A 175 5.88 17.61 2.63
N LYS A 176 6.83 16.71 2.89
CA LYS A 176 7.22 15.67 1.91
C LYS A 176 6.07 14.74 1.56
N ASN A 177 5.30 14.31 2.55
CA ASN A 177 4.20 13.39 2.32
C ASN A 177 3.03 14.04 1.57
N MET A 178 2.74 15.32 1.80
CA MET A 178 1.72 16.06 1.03
C MET A 178 2.08 16.21 -0.44
N ILE A 179 3.37 16.40 -0.75
CA ILE A 179 3.86 16.45 -2.14
C ILE A 179 3.81 15.05 -2.78
N GLN A 180 4.14 14.01 -2.01
CA GLN A 180 4.18 12.64 -2.51
C GLN A 180 2.78 12.03 -2.71
N LEU A 181 1.82 12.42 -1.88
CA LEU A 181 0.46 11.87 -1.87
C LEU A 181 -0.26 11.89 -3.24
N PRO A 182 -0.30 12.99 -4.02
CA PRO A 182 -0.95 12.97 -5.34
C PRO A 182 -0.30 11.98 -6.30
N ILE A 183 1.04 11.87 -6.26
CA ILE A 183 1.79 10.91 -7.09
C ILE A 183 1.44 9.48 -6.68
N ASN A 184 1.41 9.20 -5.37
CA ASN A 184 1.07 7.88 -4.85
C ASN A 184 -0.37 7.45 -5.22
N ILE A 185 -1.33 8.39 -5.21
CA ILE A 185 -2.72 8.11 -5.60
C ILE A 185 -2.79 7.68 -7.06
N ILE A 186 -2.13 8.43 -7.95
CA ILE A 186 -2.13 8.14 -9.39
C ILE A 186 -1.45 6.78 -9.65
N LEU A 187 -0.28 6.54 -9.06
CA LEU A 187 0.43 5.28 -9.21
C LEU A 187 -0.37 4.08 -8.71
N THR A 188 -1.01 4.22 -7.54
CA THR A 188 -1.84 3.16 -6.96
C THR A 188 -3.04 2.85 -7.86
N TYR A 189 -3.69 3.88 -8.41
CA TYR A 189 -4.81 3.69 -9.34
C TYR A 189 -4.40 2.86 -10.55
N TYR A 190 -3.28 3.17 -11.19
CA TYR A 190 -2.81 2.43 -12.36
C TYR A 190 -2.35 1.01 -12.02
N VAL A 191 -1.61 0.82 -10.94
CA VAL A 191 -1.11 -0.50 -10.53
C VAL A 191 -2.26 -1.44 -10.16
N LEU A 192 -3.24 -0.98 -9.37
CA LEU A 192 -4.41 -1.78 -9.05
C LEU A 192 -5.26 -2.04 -10.31
N GLY A 193 -5.36 -1.04 -11.20
CA GLY A 193 -5.86 -1.16 -12.58
C GLY A 193 -5.30 -2.37 -13.32
N PHE A 194 -3.97 -2.43 -13.39
CA PHE A 194 -3.21 -3.47 -14.06
C PHE A 194 -3.36 -4.84 -13.40
N ILE A 195 -3.33 -4.91 -12.07
CA ILE A 195 -3.53 -6.16 -11.32
C ILE A 195 -4.92 -6.74 -11.62
N LYS A 196 -5.95 -5.89 -11.64
CA LYS A 196 -7.30 -6.36 -11.98
C LYS A 196 -7.38 -6.90 -13.41
N TYR A 197 -6.74 -6.23 -14.36
CA TYR A 197 -6.67 -6.71 -15.74
C TYR A 197 -6.04 -8.11 -15.84
N ILE A 198 -4.91 -8.32 -15.15
CA ILE A 198 -4.26 -9.64 -15.09
C ILE A 198 -5.20 -10.66 -14.44
N ASN A 199 -5.82 -10.31 -13.31
CA ASN A 199 -6.68 -11.21 -12.56
C ASN A 199 -7.87 -11.67 -13.41
N ASN A 200 -8.53 -10.75 -14.12
CA ASN A 200 -9.64 -11.10 -15.02
C ASN A 200 -9.20 -12.09 -16.12
N LYS A 201 -8.03 -11.86 -16.73
CA LYS A 201 -7.51 -12.71 -17.81
C LYS A 201 -7.08 -14.12 -17.37
N ILE A 202 -6.76 -14.31 -16.09
CA ILE A 202 -6.37 -15.62 -15.53
C ILE A 202 -7.59 -16.48 -15.20
N TYR A 203 -8.73 -15.86 -14.92
CA TYR A 203 -9.98 -16.54 -14.52
C TYR A 203 -11.03 -16.62 -15.64
N GLU A 204 -10.74 -16.06 -16.82
CA GLU A 204 -11.41 -16.39 -18.10
C GLU A 204 -10.78 -17.66 -18.71
#